data_AF-A0A7Y9HH62-F1
#
_entry.id   AF-A0A7Y9HH62-F1
#
_cell.length_a   1.000
_cell.length_b   1.000
_cell.length_c   1.000
_cell.angle_alpha   90.00
_cell.angle_beta   90.00
_cell.angle_gamma   90.00
#
_symmetry.space_group_name_H-M   'P 1'
#
loop_
_entity.id
_entity.type
_entity.pdbx_description
1 polymer ?
#
loop_
_entity_poly.entity_id
_entity_poly.type
_entity_poly.pdbx_seq_one_letter_code
_entity_poly.pdbx_strand_id
1 'polypeptide(L)'
;MMLFLLAELRALLGTPMSDERAQLAHDLSYDAIMGEVGARISTPPQYGIKTVALSIAARILTNPQGLRSEQAGGMLQSYADSQTGVVLSDDELRRLKKAVGMLSGAGMLNIAPTETRITTYPWRQA
;
A
#
# COMPACT_ATOMS: atom_id res chain seq x y z
N MET A 1 7.16 7.72 9.70
CA MET A 1 7.72 7.79 8.33
C MET A 1 6.62 8.19 7.37
N MET A 2 6.88 9.07 6.39
CA MET A 2 5.82 9.53 5.49
C MET A 2 5.72 8.64 4.24
N LEU A 3 4.67 7.81 4.17
CA LEU A 3 4.41 6.91 3.02
C LEU A 3 3.91 7.63 1.75
N PHE A 4 3.17 8.73 1.91
CA PHE A 4 2.62 9.55 0.83
C PHE A 4 2.39 10.98 1.32
N LEU A 5 2.22 11.93 0.40
CA LEU A 5 1.91 13.33 0.75
C LEU A 5 0.41 13.52 0.99
N LEU A 6 0.03 14.31 2.00
CA LEU A 6 -1.38 14.61 2.27
C LEU A 6 -2.09 15.28 1.08
N ALA A 7 -1.35 16.08 0.30
CA ALA A 7 -1.84 16.68 -0.93
C ALA A 7 -2.24 15.65 -2.00
N GLU A 8 -1.55 14.51 -2.06
CA GLU A 8 -1.86 13.42 -3.01
C GLU A 8 -3.15 12.70 -2.62
N LEU A 9 -3.38 12.52 -1.32
CA LEU A 9 -4.63 11.96 -0.81
C LEU A 9 -5.83 12.88 -1.13
N ARG A 10 -5.64 14.21 -0.99
CA ARG A 10 -6.66 15.20 -1.39
C ARG A 10 -6.93 15.18 -2.88
N ALA A 11 -5.87 15.15 -3.69
CA ALA A 11 -5.98 15.09 -5.14
C ALA A 11 -6.71 13.82 -5.59
N LEU A 12 -6.47 12.69 -4.92
CA LEU A 12 -7.12 11.42 -5.22
C LEU A 12 -8.63 11.42 -4.89
N LEU A 13 -9.01 12.00 -3.75
CA LEU A 13 -10.42 12.02 -3.31
C LEU A 13 -11.24 13.11 -4.00
N GLY A 14 -10.61 14.17 -4.49
CA GLY A 14 -11.29 15.31 -5.15
C GLY A 14 -12.18 16.13 -4.21
N THR A 15 -12.23 15.78 -2.91
CA THR A 15 -13.07 16.45 -1.91
C THR A 15 -12.23 17.29 -0.95
N PRO A 16 -12.74 18.44 -0.49
CA PRO A 16 -12.08 19.22 0.55
C PRO A 16 -12.03 18.42 1.85
N MET A 17 -10.83 18.26 2.41
CA MET A 17 -10.58 17.53 3.66
C MET A 17 -9.56 18.30 4.50
N SER A 18 -9.82 18.39 5.81
CA SER A 18 -8.90 19.02 6.76
C SER A 18 -7.55 18.32 6.83
N ASP A 19 -6.50 19.04 7.25
CA ASP A 19 -5.17 18.47 7.52
C ASP A 19 -5.23 17.37 8.57
N GLU A 20 -6.00 17.57 9.64
CA GLU A 20 -6.16 16.59 10.72
C GLU A 20 -6.73 15.25 10.23
N ARG A 21 -7.74 15.27 9.35
CA ARG A 21 -8.33 14.05 8.78
C ARG A 21 -7.36 13.34 7.84
N ALA A 22 -6.62 14.10 7.04
CA ALA A 22 -5.62 13.55 6.14
C ALA A 22 -4.48 12.89 6.94
N GLN A 23 -4.06 13.52 8.04
CA GLN A 23 -3.03 13.00 8.93
C GLN A 23 -3.50 11.73 9.65
N LEU A 24 -4.72 11.73 10.19
CA LEU A 24 -5.29 10.55 10.82
C LEU A 24 -5.35 9.35 9.86
N ALA A 25 -5.78 9.58 8.61
CA ALA A 25 -5.82 8.54 7.59
C ALA A 25 -4.42 8.01 7.25
N HIS A 26 -3.42 8.89 7.24
CA HIS A 26 -2.02 8.52 7.07
C HIS A 26 -1.55 7.64 8.23
N ASP A 27 -1.73 8.07 9.47
CA ASP A 27 -1.27 7.35 10.67
C ASP A 27 -1.91 5.95 10.75
N LEU A 28 -3.22 5.86 10.53
CA LEU A 28 -3.94 4.57 10.50
C LEU A 28 -3.45 3.64 9.38
N SER A 29 -3.19 4.20 8.18
CA SER A 29 -2.65 3.41 7.06
C SER A 29 -1.23 2.94 7.34
N TYR A 30 -0.42 3.77 8.00
CA TYR A 30 0.95 3.45 8.38
C TYR A 30 0.97 2.32 9.40
N ASP A 31 0.17 2.40 10.46
CA ASP A 31 0.09 1.36 11.48
C ASP A 31 -0.37 0.02 10.91
N ALA A 32 -1.38 0.03 10.02
CA ALA A 32 -1.85 -1.19 9.36
C ALA A 32 -0.77 -1.84 8.48
N ILE A 33 -0.03 -1.04 7.71
CA ILE A 33 1.05 -1.54 6.84
C ILE A 33 2.23 -2.05 7.69
N MET A 34 2.58 -1.34 8.75
CA MET A 34 3.65 -1.74 9.66
C MET A 34 3.31 -3.00 10.45
N GLY A 35 2.04 -3.18 10.85
CA GLY A 35 1.58 -4.41 11.50
C GLY A 35 1.77 -5.65 10.62
N GLU A 36 1.58 -5.52 9.31
CA GLU A 36 1.66 -6.63 8.36
C GLU A 36 3.08 -6.94 7.86
N VAL A 37 3.87 -5.90 7.63
CA VAL A 37 5.17 -6.04 6.92
C VAL A 37 6.36 -5.70 7.82
N GLY A 38 6.12 -5.02 8.93
CA GLY A 38 7.12 -4.65 9.92
C GLY A 38 8.29 -3.87 9.31
N ALA A 39 9.50 -4.22 9.75
CA ALA A 39 10.74 -3.55 9.36
C ALA A 39 11.21 -3.82 7.93
N ARG A 40 10.42 -4.49 7.08
CA ARG A 40 10.81 -4.75 5.68
C ARG A 40 10.60 -3.55 4.76
N ILE A 41 9.97 -2.48 5.23
CA ILE A 41 9.86 -1.23 4.47
C ILE A 41 11.21 -0.51 4.49
N SER A 42 11.76 -0.24 3.30
CA SER A 42 13.02 0.48 3.17
C SER A 42 12.84 2.00 3.28
N THR A 43 13.93 2.72 3.51
CA THR A 43 14.00 4.19 3.40
C THR A 43 15.00 4.54 2.28
N PRO A 44 14.55 5.03 1.10
CA PRO A 44 13.18 5.37 0.74
C PRO A 44 12.26 4.14 0.56
N PRO A 45 10.92 4.30 0.68
CA PRO A 45 9.97 3.21 0.49
C PRO A 45 10.11 2.56 -0.88
N GLN A 46 9.95 1.22 -0.95
CA GLN A 46 9.95 0.50 -2.21
C GLN A 46 8.82 0.96 -3.14
N TYR A 47 9.03 0.81 -4.44
CA TYR A 47 8.02 1.09 -5.45
C TYR A 47 6.73 0.29 -5.20
N GLY A 48 5.59 0.97 -5.26
CA GLY A 48 4.27 0.39 -5.01
C GLY A 48 3.74 0.52 -3.58
N ILE A 49 4.59 0.76 -2.58
CA ILE A 49 4.10 1.00 -1.20
C ILE A 49 3.23 2.26 -1.16
N LYS A 50 3.68 3.32 -1.83
CA LYS A 50 2.95 4.59 -1.90
C LYS A 50 1.54 4.43 -2.47
N THR A 51 1.37 3.65 -3.54
CA THR A 51 0.06 3.46 -4.18
C THR A 51 -0.87 2.62 -3.31
N VAL A 52 -0.33 1.61 -2.64
CA VAL A 52 -1.08 0.81 -1.66
C VAL A 52 -1.50 1.66 -0.47
N ALA A 53 -0.59 2.44 0.10
CA ALA A 53 -0.86 3.33 1.23
C ALA A 53 -1.93 4.38 0.89
N LEU A 54 -1.86 5.01 -0.29
CA LEU A 54 -2.90 5.93 -0.76
C LEU A 54 -4.26 5.25 -0.92
N SER A 55 -4.30 4.02 -1.44
CA SER A 55 -5.57 3.28 -1.60
C SER A 55 -6.20 2.92 -0.26
N ILE A 56 -5.39 2.50 0.71
CA ILE A 56 -5.85 2.20 2.08
C ILE A 56 -6.36 3.48 2.74
N ALA A 57 -5.61 4.58 2.66
CA ALA A 57 -6.00 5.87 3.24
C ALA A 57 -7.31 6.40 2.62
N ALA A 58 -7.46 6.34 1.30
CA ALA A 58 -8.69 6.71 0.63
C ALA A 58 -9.87 5.82 1.08
N ARG A 59 -9.64 4.53 1.28
CA ARG A 59 -10.66 3.60 1.79
C ARG A 59 -11.04 3.89 3.23
N ILE A 60 -10.09 4.15 4.12
CA ILE A 60 -10.36 4.53 5.52
C ILE A 60 -11.32 5.72 5.58
N LEU A 61 -11.14 6.69 4.68
CA LEU A 61 -11.95 7.91 4.63
C LEU A 61 -13.33 7.72 3.99
N THR A 62 -13.47 6.75 3.07
CA THR A 62 -14.72 6.53 2.31
C THR A 62 -15.56 5.37 2.85
N ASN A 63 -14.92 4.39 3.48
CA ASN A 63 -15.53 3.17 4.00
C ASN A 63 -14.67 2.58 5.15
N PRO A 64 -14.69 3.19 6.34
CA PRO A 64 -13.83 2.78 7.46
C PRO A 64 -14.09 1.35 7.95
N GLN A 65 -15.31 0.83 7.75
CA GLN A 65 -15.71 -0.52 8.17
C GLN A 65 -15.39 -1.60 7.13
N GLY A 66 -14.84 -1.24 5.96
CA GLY A 66 -14.54 -2.20 4.90
C GLY A 66 -15.77 -2.92 4.35
N LEU A 67 -16.98 -2.36 4.54
CA LEU A 67 -18.23 -2.98 4.13
C LEU A 67 -18.26 -3.09 2.60
N ARG A 68 -18.08 -4.31 2.07
CA ARG A 68 -18.47 -4.62 0.69
C ARG A 68 -19.99 -4.65 0.68
N SER A 69 -20.60 -3.65 0.07
CA SER A 69 -22.05 -3.61 -0.11
C SER A 69 -22.46 -4.74 -1.05
N GLU A 70 -22.76 -5.91 -0.48
CA GLU A 70 -23.44 -7.02 -1.14
C GLU A 70 -24.62 -7.45 -0.25
N GLN A 71 -25.59 -6.57 -0.06
CA GLN A 71 -26.98 -7.00 0.05
C GLN A 71 -27.95 -5.82 -0.13
N ALA A 72 -28.60 -5.80 -1.29
CA ALA A 72 -29.86 -5.12 -1.47
C ALA A 72 -30.98 -6.13 -1.16
N GLY A 73 -31.61 -6.00 0.01
CA GLY A 73 -32.81 -6.75 0.40
C GLY A 73 -32.55 -8.02 1.22
N GLY A 74 -32.91 -7.95 2.51
CA GLY A 74 -33.10 -9.13 3.38
C GLY A 74 -31.88 -9.62 4.15
N MET A 75 -31.30 -8.76 5.00
CA MET A 75 -30.37 -9.10 6.11
C MET A 75 -29.15 -9.97 5.81
N LEU A 76 -27.96 -9.35 5.83
CA LEU A 76 -26.64 -9.91 6.13
C LEU A 76 -25.75 -8.74 6.51
N GLN A 77 -25.75 -8.47 7.80
CA GLN A 77 -24.89 -7.49 8.45
C GLN A 77 -23.59 -8.21 8.81
N SER A 78 -22.57 -8.08 7.96
CA SER A 78 -21.22 -8.50 8.33
C SER A 78 -20.66 -7.48 9.32
N TYR A 79 -20.99 -7.68 10.59
CA TYR A 79 -20.24 -7.09 11.71
C TYR A 79 -18.82 -7.68 11.67
N ALA A 80 -17.96 -7.11 10.82
CA ALA A 80 -16.54 -7.20 11.07
C ALA A 80 -16.30 -6.45 12.39
N ASP A 81 -15.90 -7.21 13.40
CA ASP A 81 -15.61 -6.78 14.75
C ASP A 81 -14.93 -5.40 14.78
N SER A 82 -15.71 -4.37 15.14
CA SER A 82 -15.31 -2.97 15.08
C SER A 82 -14.34 -2.58 16.21
N GLN A 83 -13.72 -3.55 16.89
CA GLN A 83 -12.87 -3.33 18.06
C GLN A 83 -11.36 -3.37 17.76
N THR A 84 -10.93 -3.74 16.55
CA THR A 84 -9.49 -3.89 16.26
C THR A 84 -9.07 -3.38 14.88
N GLY A 85 -8.84 -2.06 14.79
CA GLY A 85 -7.97 -1.46 13.77
C GLY A 85 -8.45 -1.52 12.31
N VAL A 86 -7.73 -0.84 11.43
CA VAL A 86 -7.97 -0.92 9.99
C VAL A 86 -7.42 -2.24 9.48
N VAL A 87 -8.31 -3.19 9.16
CA VAL A 87 -7.91 -4.47 8.55
C VAL A 87 -7.65 -4.28 7.06
N LEU A 88 -6.51 -4.78 6.57
CA LEU A 88 -6.19 -4.75 5.13
C LEU A 88 -7.06 -5.76 4.38
N SER A 89 -7.51 -5.38 3.19
CA SER A 89 -8.19 -6.32 2.31
C SER A 89 -7.19 -7.30 1.69
N ASP A 90 -7.65 -8.49 1.28
CA ASP A 90 -6.80 -9.50 0.63
C ASP A 90 -6.03 -8.96 -0.58
N ASP A 91 -6.66 -8.06 -1.36
CA ASP A 91 -6.04 -7.46 -2.54
C ASP A 91 -4.94 -6.45 -2.18
N GLU A 92 -5.16 -5.63 -1.14
CA GLU A 92 -4.13 -4.72 -0.63
C GLU A 92 -2.97 -5.50 -0.02
N LEU A 93 -3.27 -6.53 0.78
CA LEU A 93 -2.28 -7.38 1.40
C LEU A 93 -1.44 -8.12 0.34
N ARG A 94 -2.05 -8.59 -0.74
CA ARG A 94 -1.33 -9.18 -1.89
C ARG A 94 -0.42 -8.15 -2.58
N ARG A 95 -0.92 -6.94 -2.85
CA ARG A 95 -0.12 -5.87 -3.48
C ARG A 95 1.01 -5.39 -2.56
N LEU A 96 0.76 -5.31 -1.26
CA LEU A 96 1.72 -4.93 -0.24
C LEU A 96 2.83 -5.97 -0.13
N LYS A 97 2.49 -7.25 0.00
CA LYS A 97 3.45 -8.36 -0.01
C LYS A 97 4.25 -8.41 -1.31
N LYS A 98 3.65 -8.09 -2.45
CA LYS A 98 4.36 -7.97 -3.73
C LYS A 98 5.38 -6.83 -3.72
N ALA A 99 4.98 -5.65 -3.24
CA ALA A 99 5.83 -4.46 -3.17
C ALA A 99 7.06 -4.67 -2.28
N VAL A 100 6.92 -5.47 -1.23
CA VAL A 100 7.99 -5.78 -0.27
C VAL A 100 8.72 -7.09 -0.59
N GLY A 101 8.43 -7.71 -1.75
CA GLY A 101 9.14 -8.92 -2.20
C GLY A 101 8.83 -10.18 -1.39
N MET A 102 7.72 -10.21 -0.63
CA MET A 102 7.28 -11.37 0.14
C MET A 102 6.56 -12.43 -0.70
N LEU A 103 6.14 -12.11 -1.93
CA LEU A 103 5.55 -13.08 -2.87
C LEU A 103 6.64 -13.71 -3.76
N SER A 104 7.24 -14.79 -3.28
CA SER A 104 7.90 -15.78 -4.14
C SER A 104 6.82 -16.74 -4.67
N GLY A 105 6.29 -16.49 -5.87
CA GLY A 105 5.28 -17.39 -6.47
C GLY A 105 4.81 -17.00 -7.87
N ALA A 106 5.42 -17.64 -8.88
CA ALA A 106 4.93 -17.92 -10.23
C ALA A 106 4.60 -16.80 -11.25
N GLY A 107 4.93 -15.51 -11.01
CA GLY A 107 4.65 -14.49 -12.04
C GLY A 107 5.49 -13.21 -12.02
N MET A 108 6.60 -13.17 -11.28
CA MET A 108 7.43 -11.97 -11.17
C MET A 108 8.52 -11.96 -12.24
N LEU A 109 8.19 -11.40 -13.41
CA LEU A 109 9.21 -10.74 -14.23
C LEU A 109 9.81 -9.61 -13.39
N ASN A 110 11.04 -9.81 -12.95
CA ASN A 110 11.82 -8.81 -12.25
C ASN A 110 12.26 -7.74 -13.27
N ILE A 111 11.44 -6.72 -13.50
CA ILE A 111 11.73 -5.60 -14.43
C ILE A 111 12.56 -4.51 -13.74
N ALA A 112 13.01 -4.71 -12.50
CA ALA A 112 14.06 -3.86 -11.96
C ALA A 112 15.30 -4.05 -12.86
N PRO A 113 15.88 -2.97 -13.43
CA PRO A 113 17.11 -3.10 -14.19
C PRO A 113 18.14 -3.66 -13.21
N THR A 114 18.52 -4.92 -13.42
CA THR A 114 19.71 -5.46 -12.76
C THR A 114 20.84 -4.63 -13.33
N GLU A 115 21.46 -3.78 -12.50
CA GLU A 115 22.68 -3.05 -12.87
C GLU A 115 23.76 -4.08 -13.19
N THR A 116 23.69 -4.58 -14.42
CA THR A 116 24.66 -5.51 -14.96
C THR A 116 25.74 -4.62 -15.52
N ARG A 117 26.72 -4.25 -14.69
CA ARG A 117 27.96 -3.67 -15.20
C ARG A 117 28.62 -4.75 -16.06
N ILE A 118 28.38 -4.68 -17.36
CA ILE A 118 29.15 -5.44 -18.34
C ILE A 118 30.56 -4.89 -18.26
N THR A 119 31.48 -5.61 -17.62
CA THR A 119 32.91 -5.32 -17.67
C THR A 119 33.41 -5.67 -19.06
N THR A 120 33.34 -4.70 -19.98
CA THR A 120 34.01 -4.83 -21.27
C THR A 120 35.52 -4.69 -21.05
N TYR A 121 36.23 -5.82 -21.04
CA TYR A 121 37.68 -5.81 -21.18
C TYR A 121 38.02 -5.47 -22.64
N PRO A 122 38.81 -4.43 -22.93
CA PRO A 122 39.32 -4.20 -24.27
C PRO A 122 40.25 -5.35 -24.67
N TRP A 123 39.95 -6.02 -25.78
CA TRP A 123 40.69 -7.19 -26.29
C TRP A 123 42.11 -6.85 -26.81
N ARG A 124 42.55 -5.59 -26.77
CA ARG A 124 43.93 -5.24 -27.15
C ARG A 124 44.61 -4.45 -26.03
N GLN A 125 45.64 -5.06 -25.46
CA GLN A 125 46.77 -4.31 -24.93
C GLN A 125 47.60 -3.82 -26.12
N ALA A 126 47.75 -2.51 -26.24
CA ALA A 126 48.73 -1.84 -27.08
C ALA A 126 49.22 -0.60 -26.32
#